data_AF-A0A6J0XS85-F1
#
_entry.id   AF-A0A6J0XS85-F1
#
_cell.length_a   1.000
_cell.length_b   1.000
_cell.length_c   1.000
_cell.angle_alpha   90.00
_cell.angle_beta   90.00
_cell.angle_gamma   90.00
#
_symmetry.space_group_name_H-M   'P 1'
#
loop_
_entity.id
_entity.type
_entity.pdbx_description
1 polymer ?
#
loop_
_entity_poly.entity_id
_entity_poly.type
_entity_poly.pdbx_seq_one_letter_code
_entity_poly.pdbx_strand_id
1 'polypeptide(L)'
;MKSVRPRHAQGRLPPRPGGGGGVPSARVEKPPGVRCSASPTCPSCAAASQGLMFRCSAACCEESQASMHQVHQCIERCHAPLAQAQALVTSELEKFQDRLARCTMYCNDKAKDSIDAGSKELHVKRQLETCVTKCVDDHMNLIPTMTRKMKESLSSMGK
;
A
#
# COMPACT_ATOMS: atom_id res chain seq x y z
N MET A 1 -26.01 5.70 63.76
CA MET A 1 -25.48 4.33 63.62
C MET A 1 -24.72 4.20 62.32
N LYS A 2 -23.49 3.66 62.40
CA LYS A 2 -22.60 3.16 61.33
C LYS A 2 -22.03 4.15 60.30
N SER A 3 -20.87 4.67 60.69
CA SER A 3 -19.79 5.19 59.85
C SER A 3 -19.29 4.13 58.87
N VAL A 4 -19.16 4.48 57.58
CA VAL A 4 -18.51 3.66 56.55
C VAL A 4 -17.27 4.41 56.07
N ARG A 5 -16.09 3.90 56.42
CA ARG A 5 -14.80 4.33 55.86
C ARG A 5 -14.54 3.58 54.54
N PRO A 6 -14.13 4.24 53.45
CA PRO A 6 -13.60 3.55 52.29
C PRO A 6 -12.15 3.09 52.56
N ARG A 7 -11.86 1.83 52.21
CA ARG A 7 -10.53 1.21 52.33
C ARG A 7 -9.56 1.82 51.32
N HIS A 8 -8.39 2.26 51.78
CA HIS A 8 -7.23 2.50 50.94
C HIS A 8 -6.71 1.18 50.36
N ALA A 9 -6.74 1.06 49.03
CA ALA A 9 -5.98 0.05 48.30
C ALA A 9 -4.63 0.67 47.89
N GLN A 10 -3.55 0.23 48.54
CA GLN A 10 -2.18 0.53 48.13
C GLN A 10 -1.86 -0.29 46.87
N GLY A 11 -1.85 0.38 45.70
CA GLY A 11 -1.34 -0.19 44.46
C GLY A 11 0.19 -0.10 44.44
N ARG A 12 0.88 -1.25 44.48
CA ARG A 12 2.32 -1.34 44.21
C ARG A 12 2.60 -0.89 42.78
N LEU A 13 3.58 0.00 42.60
CA LEU A 13 4.20 0.27 41.30
C LEU A 13 4.96 -0.98 40.80
N PRO A 14 5.00 -1.23 39.47
CA PRO A 14 5.89 -2.22 38.89
C PRO A 14 7.36 -1.76 38.95
N PRO A 15 8.33 -2.68 39.08
CA PRO A 15 9.75 -2.33 39.06
C PRO A 15 10.21 -1.90 37.66
N ARG A 16 11.11 -0.92 37.60
CA ARG A 16 11.79 -0.47 36.37
C ARG A 16 12.73 -1.58 35.88
N PRO A 17 12.79 -1.90 34.58
CA PRO A 17 13.87 -2.73 34.07
C PRO A 17 15.14 -1.87 33.94
N GLY A 18 16.12 -2.17 34.78
CA GLY A 18 17.48 -1.66 34.66
C GLY A 18 18.34 -2.58 33.80
N GLY A 19 19.01 -1.98 32.81
CA GLY A 19 20.39 -2.23 32.37
C GLY A 19 20.86 -3.65 32.05
N GLY A 20 21.36 -3.81 30.82
CA GLY A 20 22.45 -4.76 30.53
C GLY A 20 22.03 -6.05 29.85
N GLY A 21 21.78 -5.99 28.54
CA GLY A 21 21.70 -7.17 27.69
C GLY A 21 22.20 -6.81 26.31
N GLY A 22 23.41 -7.25 25.97
CA GLY A 22 23.93 -7.15 24.61
C GLY A 22 22.95 -7.81 23.65
N VAL A 23 22.50 -7.05 22.65
CA VAL A 23 21.65 -7.58 21.58
C VAL A 23 22.47 -8.63 20.83
N PRO A 24 22.03 -9.89 20.73
CA PRO A 24 22.69 -10.82 19.83
C PRO A 24 22.47 -10.30 18.41
N SER A 25 23.56 -10.01 17.71
CA SER A 25 23.55 -9.68 16.28
C SER A 25 23.00 -10.89 15.53
N ALA A 26 21.70 -10.87 15.23
CA ALA A 26 21.07 -11.86 14.38
C ALA A 26 21.58 -11.65 12.96
N ARG A 27 22.64 -12.37 12.59
CA ARG A 27 23.11 -12.47 11.21
C ARG A 27 22.00 -13.17 10.42
N VAL A 28 21.21 -12.39 9.68
CA VAL A 28 20.25 -12.92 8.69
C VAL A 28 21.06 -13.63 7.61
N GLU A 29 21.18 -14.95 7.73
CA GLU A 29 21.76 -15.79 6.70
C GLU A 29 20.80 -15.80 5.50
N LYS A 30 21.26 -15.29 4.36
CA LYS A 30 20.47 -15.24 3.13
C LYS A 30 20.42 -16.65 2.52
N PRO A 31 19.24 -17.26 2.31
CA PRO A 31 19.18 -18.52 1.58
C PRO A 31 19.68 -18.31 0.13
N PRO A 32 20.59 -19.17 -0.38
CA PRO A 32 21.05 -19.07 -1.76
C PRO A 32 19.95 -19.54 -2.71
N GLY A 33 19.57 -18.70 -3.67
CA GLY A 33 18.83 -19.16 -4.86
C GLY A 33 17.35 -18.78 -4.99
N VAL A 34 16.76 -17.97 -4.08
CA VAL A 34 15.37 -17.52 -4.29
C VAL A 34 15.34 -16.38 -5.30
N ARG A 35 15.27 -16.74 -6.58
CA ARG A 35 14.97 -15.81 -7.67
C ARG A 35 13.46 -15.54 -7.60
N CYS A 36 13.05 -14.41 -7.01
CA CYS A 36 11.64 -14.02 -6.96
C CYS A 36 11.11 -13.82 -8.39
N SER A 37 10.32 -14.78 -8.88
CA SER A 37 9.49 -14.59 -10.06
C SER A 37 8.41 -13.58 -9.71
N ALA A 38 8.44 -12.42 -10.37
CA ALA A 38 7.48 -11.33 -10.21
C ALA A 38 6.06 -11.84 -10.51
N SER A 39 5.30 -12.19 -9.46
CA SER A 39 3.87 -12.47 -9.52
C SER A 39 3.12 -11.36 -8.76
N PRO A 40 2.01 -10.83 -9.30
CA PRO A 40 1.34 -9.64 -8.79
C PRO A 40 0.64 -9.81 -7.43
N THR A 41 0.61 -11.01 -6.85
CA THR A 41 -0.10 -11.33 -5.60
C THR A 41 0.80 -11.84 -4.46
N CYS A 42 2.13 -11.74 -4.56
CA CYS A 42 3.02 -12.26 -3.51
C CYS A 42 3.15 -11.31 -2.30
N PRO A 43 2.63 -11.65 -1.10
CA PRO A 43 2.90 -10.89 0.14
C PRO A 43 4.39 -10.87 0.50
N SER A 44 5.14 -11.87 0.03
CA SER A 44 6.60 -11.95 0.10
C SER A 44 7.32 -10.85 -0.69
N CYS A 45 6.72 -10.31 -1.77
CA CYS A 45 7.30 -9.18 -2.50
C CYS A 45 7.18 -7.87 -1.70
N ALA A 46 6.05 -7.65 -1.03
CA ALA A 46 5.89 -6.50 -0.14
C ALA A 46 6.85 -6.58 1.06
N ALA A 47 7.07 -7.79 1.59
CA ALA A 47 8.05 -8.02 2.64
C ALA A 47 9.50 -7.80 2.14
N ALA A 48 9.81 -8.14 0.89
CA ALA A 48 11.12 -7.91 0.30
C ALA A 48 11.45 -6.41 0.15
N SER A 49 10.49 -5.60 -0.30
CA SER A 49 10.64 -4.13 -0.40
C SER A 49 10.90 -3.49 0.96
N GLN A 50 10.12 -3.89 1.96
CA GLN A 50 10.29 -3.43 3.34
C GLN A 50 11.63 -3.92 3.92
N GLY A 51 12.04 -5.15 3.60
CA GLY A 51 13.33 -5.71 4.01
C GLY A 51 14.53 -4.94 3.45
N LEU A 52 14.46 -4.44 2.22
CA LEU A 52 15.50 -3.57 1.65
C LEU A 52 15.58 -2.22 2.39
N MET A 53 14.44 -1.63 2.72
CA MET A 53 14.38 -0.40 3.50
C MET A 53 15.03 -0.58 4.88
N PHE A 54 14.69 -1.64 5.62
CA PHE A 54 15.28 -1.88 6.94
C PHE A 54 16.79 -2.15 6.88
N ARG A 55 17.28 -2.82 5.82
CA ARG A 55 18.72 -3.03 5.62
C ARG A 55 19.47 -1.74 5.29
N CYS A 56 18.85 -0.83 4.53
CA CYS A 56 19.40 0.51 4.27
C CYS A 56 19.50 1.31 5.57
N SER A 57 18.42 1.32 6.36
CA SER A 57 18.38 2.00 7.67
C SER A 57 19.39 1.41 8.66
N ALA A 58 19.61 0.09 8.65
CA ALA A 58 20.64 -0.54 9.46
C ALA A 58 22.06 -0.09 9.07
N ALA A 59 22.36 -0.02 7.77
CA ALA A 59 23.64 0.50 7.28
C ALA A 59 23.87 1.97 7.67
N CYS A 60 22.81 2.80 7.68
CA CYS A 60 22.89 4.18 8.16
C CYS A 60 23.29 4.28 9.64
N CYS A 61 22.91 3.30 10.47
CA CYS A 61 23.22 3.27 11.90
C CYS A 61 24.62 2.69 12.21
N GLU A 62 25.22 1.95 11.27
CA GLU A 62 26.56 1.38 11.41
C GLU A 62 27.68 2.41 11.12
N GLU A 63 27.34 3.52 10.46
CA GLU A 63 28.27 4.62 10.18
C GLU A 63 28.65 5.36 11.47
N SER A 64 29.80 4.99 12.04
CA SER A 64 30.23 5.39 13.38
C SER A 64 30.71 6.85 13.47
N GLN A 65 30.93 7.52 12.33
CA GLN A 65 31.33 8.94 12.26
C GLN A 65 30.16 9.91 11.99
N ALA A 66 28.95 9.40 11.73
CA ALA A 66 27.80 10.25 11.45
C ALA A 66 27.18 10.81 12.75
N SER A 67 26.87 12.11 12.76
CA SER A 67 26.04 12.70 13.81
C SER A 67 24.63 12.08 13.80
N MET A 68 23.98 12.05 14.95
CA MET A 68 22.59 11.57 15.08
C MET A 68 21.64 12.20 14.05
N HIS A 69 21.85 13.47 13.70
CA HIS A 69 21.04 14.15 12.68
C HIS A 69 21.28 13.60 11.27
N GLN A 70 22.52 13.26 10.92
CA GLN A 70 22.86 12.66 9.63
C GLN A 70 22.31 11.24 9.50
N VAL A 71 22.37 10.45 10.58
CA VAL A 71 21.76 9.11 10.62
C VAL A 71 20.24 9.20 10.41
N HIS A 72 19.57 10.14 11.09
CA HIS A 72 18.12 10.31 10.93
C HIS A 72 17.75 10.71 9.49
N GLN A 73 18.52 11.62 8.87
CA GLN A 73 18.31 12.01 7.49
C GLN A 73 18.60 10.86 6.50
N CYS A 74 19.57 9.99 6.80
CA CYS A 74 19.86 8.79 6.01
C CYS A 74 18.69 7.78 6.06
N ILE A 75 18.12 7.55 7.24
CA ILE A 75 16.96 6.67 7.43
C ILE A 75 15.75 7.22 6.65
N GLU A 76 15.44 8.51 6.74
CA GLU A 76 14.34 9.12 5.98
C GLU A 76 14.50 8.90 4.46
N ARG A 77 15.73 8.99 3.93
CA ARG A 77 16.02 8.71 2.52
C ARG A 77 15.81 7.23 2.17
N CYS A 78 16.05 6.30 3.08
CA CYS A 78 15.78 4.88 2.86
C CYS A 78 14.28 4.56 2.82
N HIS A 79 13.45 5.32 3.55
CA HIS A 79 12.01 5.09 3.66
C HIS A 79 11.20 5.83 2.58
N ALA A 80 11.68 7.00 2.13
CA ALA A 80 10.95 7.86 1.20
C ALA A 80 10.58 7.20 -0.14
N PRO A 81 11.48 6.49 -0.86
CA PRO A 81 11.14 5.85 -2.13
C PRO A 81 10.06 4.79 -2.01
N LEU A 82 10.05 4.03 -0.91
CA LEU A 82 9.05 3.00 -0.66
C LEU A 82 7.68 3.62 -0.39
N ALA A 83 7.62 4.67 0.43
CA ALA A 83 6.39 5.39 0.71
C ALA A 83 5.81 6.06 -0.56
N GLN A 84 6.66 6.68 -1.37
CA GLN A 84 6.26 7.31 -2.63
C GLN A 84 5.78 6.27 -3.65
N ALA A 85 6.48 5.14 -3.78
CA ALA A 85 6.08 4.02 -4.61
C ALA A 85 4.69 3.50 -4.24
N GLN A 86 4.45 3.29 -2.95
CA GLN A 86 3.18 2.80 -2.45
C GLN A 86 2.05 3.80 -2.69
N ALA A 87 2.28 5.09 -2.42
CA ALA A 87 1.30 6.14 -2.68
C ALA A 87 0.94 6.24 -4.18
N LEU A 88 1.94 6.14 -5.07
CA LEU A 88 1.75 6.19 -6.51
C LEU A 88 0.92 5.02 -7.03
N VAL A 89 1.25 3.79 -6.62
CA VAL A 89 0.50 2.59 -7.04
C VAL A 89 -0.94 2.66 -6.55
N THR A 90 -1.16 3.03 -5.29
CA THR A 90 -2.51 3.18 -4.73
C THR A 90 -3.30 4.25 -5.49
N SER A 91 -2.70 5.42 -5.73
CA SER A 91 -3.38 6.53 -6.43
C SER A 91 -3.75 6.17 -7.87
N GLU A 92 -2.88 5.50 -8.62
CA GLU A 92 -3.19 5.09 -9.99
C GLU A 92 -4.29 4.02 -10.03
N LEU A 93 -4.30 3.07 -9.09
CA LEU A 93 -5.35 2.07 -8.97
C LEU A 93 -6.70 2.69 -8.57
N GLU A 94 -6.71 3.65 -7.65
CA GLU A 94 -7.91 4.39 -7.28
C GLU A 94 -8.49 5.16 -8.47
N LYS A 95 -7.65 5.87 -9.24
CA LYS A 95 -8.08 6.56 -10.46
C LYS A 95 -8.66 5.59 -11.49
N PHE A 96 -8.07 4.41 -11.63
CA PHE A 96 -8.58 3.39 -12.54
C PHE A 96 -9.96 2.89 -12.10
N GLN A 97 -10.11 2.58 -10.82
CA GLN A 97 -11.38 2.14 -10.22
C GLN A 97 -12.47 3.21 -10.37
N ASP A 98 -12.15 4.48 -10.09
CA ASP A 98 -13.09 5.60 -10.22
C ASP A 98 -13.55 5.78 -11.67
N ARG A 99 -12.66 5.68 -12.66
CA ARG A 99 -13.03 5.75 -14.08
C ARG A 99 -13.95 4.61 -14.48
N LEU A 100 -13.66 3.38 -14.05
CA LEU A 100 -14.49 2.21 -14.34
C LEU A 100 -15.88 2.31 -13.69
N ALA A 101 -15.94 2.78 -12.44
CA ALA A 101 -17.19 3.00 -11.73
C ALA A 101 -18.05 4.05 -12.43
N ARG A 102 -17.47 5.20 -12.80
CA ARG A 102 -18.16 6.27 -13.54
C ARG A 102 -18.64 5.80 -14.91
N CYS A 103 -17.85 4.99 -15.60
CA CYS A 103 -18.22 4.43 -16.90
C CYS A 103 -19.40 3.44 -16.78
N THR A 104 -19.42 2.61 -15.74
CA THR A 104 -20.56 1.72 -15.45
C THR A 104 -21.81 2.52 -15.09
N MET A 105 -21.67 3.58 -14.29
CA MET A 105 -22.77 4.48 -13.95
C MET A 105 -23.34 5.16 -15.20
N TYR A 106 -22.48 5.67 -16.08
CA TYR A 106 -22.89 6.24 -17.37
C TYR A 106 -23.71 5.27 -18.23
N CYS A 107 -23.30 4.00 -18.29
CA CYS A 107 -24.07 2.99 -19.01
C CYS A 107 -25.45 2.75 -18.39
N ASN A 108 -25.56 2.77 -17.06
CA ASN A 108 -26.83 2.64 -16.36
C ASN A 108 -27.74 3.86 -16.59
N ASP A 109 -27.19 5.07 -16.51
CA ASP A 109 -27.96 6.30 -16.74
C ASP A 109 -28.49 6.33 -18.18
N LYS A 110 -27.64 6.00 -19.16
CA LYS A 110 -28.06 5.88 -20.57
C LYS A 110 -29.15 4.82 -20.78
N ALA A 111 -29.10 3.72 -20.03
CA ALA A 111 -30.14 2.70 -20.07
C ALA A 111 -31.47 3.23 -19.51
N LYS A 112 -31.43 3.94 -18.38
CA LYS A 112 -32.62 4.59 -17.79
C LYS A 112 -33.23 5.62 -18.72
N ASP A 113 -32.42 6.51 -19.29
CA ASP A 113 -32.87 7.52 -20.25
C ASP A 113 -33.57 6.88 -21.47
N SER A 114 -33.06 5.72 -21.91
CA SER A 114 -33.67 4.99 -23.02
C SER A 114 -35.04 4.39 -22.66
N ILE A 115 -35.20 3.89 -21.42
CA ILE A 115 -36.49 3.41 -20.91
C ILE A 115 -37.48 4.56 -20.79
N ASP A 116 -37.04 5.68 -20.21
CA ASP A 116 -37.89 6.88 -20.02
C ASP A 116 -38.33 7.49 -21.36
N ALA A 117 -37.49 7.37 -22.40
CA ALA A 117 -37.85 7.72 -23.78
C ALA A 117 -38.82 6.72 -24.47
N GLY A 118 -39.26 5.67 -23.77
CA GLY A 118 -40.22 4.68 -24.27
C GLY A 118 -39.59 3.53 -25.07
N SER A 119 -38.27 3.32 -24.98
CA SER A 119 -37.62 2.18 -25.63
C SER A 119 -38.05 0.86 -25.01
N LYS A 120 -38.13 -0.19 -25.83
CA LYS A 120 -38.45 -1.55 -25.35
C LYS A 120 -37.37 -2.06 -24.39
N GLU A 121 -37.77 -2.64 -23.27
CA GLU A 121 -36.87 -3.16 -22.23
C GLU A 121 -35.80 -4.12 -22.77
N LEU A 122 -36.20 -5.07 -23.65
CA LEU A 122 -35.26 -6.00 -24.29
C LEU A 122 -34.18 -5.30 -25.13
N HIS A 123 -34.52 -4.17 -25.75
CA HIS A 123 -33.57 -3.39 -26.53
C HIS A 123 -32.59 -2.65 -25.61
N VAL A 124 -33.10 -2.02 -24.55
CA VAL A 124 -32.27 -1.33 -23.54
C VAL A 124 -31.31 -2.29 -22.86
N LYS A 125 -31.76 -3.50 -22.49
CA LYS A 125 -30.89 -4.52 -21.89
C LYS A 125 -29.69 -4.85 -22.77
N ARG A 126 -29.92 -5.08 -24.07
CA ARG A 126 -28.83 -5.33 -25.04
C ARG A 126 -27.89 -4.12 -25.17
N GLN A 127 -28.44 -2.90 -25.17
CA GLN A 127 -27.62 -1.69 -25.19
C GLN A 127 -26.75 -1.56 -23.94
N LEU A 128 -27.30 -1.85 -22.76
CA LEU A 128 -26.58 -1.82 -21.49
C LEU A 128 -25.43 -2.83 -21.50
N GLU A 129 -25.69 -4.08 -21.88
CA GLU A 129 -24.67 -5.15 -21.99
C GLU A 129 -23.55 -4.74 -22.96
N THR A 130 -23.91 -4.17 -24.10
CA THR A 130 -22.94 -3.67 -25.08
C THR A 130 -22.12 -2.49 -24.52
N CYS A 131 -22.76 -1.58 -23.80
CA CYS A 131 -22.11 -0.42 -23.19
C CYS A 131 -21.10 -0.86 -22.12
N VAL A 132 -21.50 -1.77 -21.23
CA VAL A 132 -20.64 -2.30 -20.17
C VAL A 132 -19.47 -3.09 -20.76
N THR A 133 -19.69 -3.88 -21.82
CA THR A 133 -18.61 -4.62 -22.50
C THR A 133 -17.58 -3.65 -23.06
N LYS A 134 -18.01 -2.62 -23.80
CA LYS A 134 -17.13 -1.57 -24.32
C LYS A 134 -16.40 -0.82 -23.19
N CYS A 135 -17.11 -0.53 -22.11
CA CYS A 135 -16.54 0.09 -20.92
C CYS A 135 -15.36 -0.71 -20.39
N VAL A 136 -15.53 -2.02 -20.21
CA VAL A 136 -14.46 -2.90 -19.74
C VAL A 136 -13.33 -2.97 -20.76
N ASP A 137 -13.62 -3.15 -22.05
CA ASP A 137 -12.60 -3.23 -23.12
C ASP A 137 -11.73 -1.96 -23.17
N ASP A 138 -12.36 -0.79 -23.14
CA ASP A 138 -11.65 0.50 -23.13
C ASP A 138 -10.74 0.61 -21.90
N HIS A 139 -11.22 0.19 -20.73
CA HIS A 139 -10.43 0.24 -19.50
C HIS A 139 -9.32 -0.82 -19.48
N MET A 140 -9.54 -2.02 -20.03
CA MET A 140 -8.49 -3.03 -20.19
C MET A 140 -7.33 -2.51 -21.04
N ASN A 141 -7.63 -1.75 -22.11
CA ASN A 141 -6.61 -1.12 -22.96
C ASN A 141 -5.82 -0.01 -22.23
N LEU A 142 -6.35 0.55 -21.14
CA LEU A 142 -5.65 1.54 -20.31
C LEU A 142 -4.65 0.90 -19.33
N ILE A 143 -4.87 -0.35 -18.91
CA ILE A 143 -4.05 -1.03 -17.91
C ILE A 143 -2.56 -1.04 -18.31
N PRO A 144 -2.16 -1.46 -19.53
CA PRO A 144 -0.75 -1.49 -19.92
C PRO A 144 -0.08 -0.12 -19.87
N THR A 145 -0.82 0.93 -20.25
CA THR A 145 -0.32 2.31 -20.23
C THR A 145 -0.10 2.80 -18.80
N MET A 146 -1.05 2.54 -17.91
CA MET A 146 -0.95 2.88 -16.49
C MET A 146 0.21 2.12 -15.83
N THR A 147 0.31 0.80 -16.04
CA THR A 147 1.39 -0.03 -15.50
C THR A 147 2.77 0.42 -16.01
N ARG A 148 2.88 0.84 -17.27
CA ARG A 148 4.13 1.39 -17.81
C ARG A 148 4.54 2.67 -17.10
N LYS A 149 3.62 3.63 -16.95
CA LYS A 149 3.87 4.88 -16.23
C LYS A 149 4.32 4.62 -14.79
N MET A 150 3.62 3.74 -14.08
CA MET A 150 4.02 3.34 -12.73
C MET A 150 5.43 2.77 -12.72
N LYS A 151 5.75 1.82 -13.61
CA LYS A 151 7.08 1.22 -13.69
C LYS A 151 8.17 2.26 -13.94
N GLU A 152 7.93 3.22 -14.83
CA GLU A 152 8.88 4.31 -15.15
C GLU A 152 9.12 5.20 -13.92
N SER A 153 8.06 5.63 -13.24
CA SER A 153 8.16 6.42 -12.00
C SER A 153 8.89 5.65 -10.89
N LEU A 154 8.54 4.37 -10.68
CA LEU A 154 9.22 3.49 -9.71
C LEU A 154 10.70 3.31 -10.04
N SER A 155 11.05 3.21 -11.31
CA SER A 155 12.46 3.08 -11.75
C SER A 155 13.27 4.36 -11.55
N SER A 156 12.62 5.53 -11.55
CA SER A 156 13.27 6.81 -11.22
C SER A 156 13.52 7.02 -9.72
N MET A 157 12.71 6.39 -8.85
CA MET A 157 12.82 6.54 -7.39
C MET A 157 13.87 5.62 -6.75
N GLY A 158 14.30 4.58 -7.47
CA GLY A 158 15.34 3.64 -7.02
C GLY A 158 16.77 4.03 -7.38
N LYS A 159 17.00 5.29 -7.79
CA LYS A 159 18.33 5.86 -8.07
C LYS A 159 18.72 6.84 -6.97
#